data_AF-A0A552F404-F1
#
_entry.id   AF-A0A552F404-F1
#
_cell.length_a   1.000
_cell.length_b   1.000
_cell.length_c   1.000
_cell.angle_alpha   90.00
_cell.angle_beta   90.00
_cell.angle_gamma   90.00
#
_symmetry.space_group_name_H-M   'P 1'
#
loop_
_entity.id
_entity.type
_entity.pdbx_description
1 polymer ?
#
loop_
_entity_poly.entity_id
_entity_poly.type
_entity_poly.pdbx_seq_one_letter_code
_entity_poly.pdbx_strand_id
1 'polypeptide(L)'
;MRIKMMNVFPVNPQLLELLKEIATTVEIQADFCISHPNYQPWQLPIEAREKFQNLPLELQKKYLSLQLQGFLYGVYYNGSLRKILSLDNSSNSSSLDLENDTVLGIDTSFMEELDNNNFGEGYFDDGWLVFRYEEDGMIVVSKGGLRLHVEPAKHFKTSQSIPNIGETVAIRMPKNLLQKGFYLAASNVEPNPKSKLVRVYFNITHEGAISCMASLTKQLNQLPVFFHFKVLYNPDDYHRYDAGVLYLEKENYAKIKPILSQIYQENKSYFKPEIPLFTKFLASGLGLGEEPEQKLSEQDSFGTNRCQIVANGLLEAHERGDSSVRERLEAIIEQFSTLRINLEHPYLNQGSEDIYDLF
;
A
#
# COMPACT_ATOMS: atom_id res chain seq x y z
N MET A 1 -21.85 -26.24 22.94
CA MET A 1 -20.65 -26.84 23.55
C MET A 1 -19.52 -25.82 23.40
N ARG A 2 -18.82 -25.51 24.50
CA ARG A 2 -18.11 -24.23 24.75
C ARG A 2 -17.00 -23.94 23.73
N ILE A 3 -17.06 -22.76 23.12
CA ILE A 3 -15.93 -22.04 22.54
C ILE A 3 -14.81 -22.08 23.59
N LYS A 4 -13.60 -22.52 23.22
CA LYS A 4 -12.40 -22.22 24.02
C LYS A 4 -12.24 -20.69 23.97
N MET A 5 -12.86 -19.99 24.92
CA MET A 5 -12.77 -18.54 25.06
C MET A 5 -11.36 -18.18 25.56
N MET A 6 -10.37 -18.22 24.67
CA MET A 6 -9.19 -17.36 24.80
C MET A 6 -9.64 -15.99 24.30
N ASN A 7 -9.92 -15.06 25.23
CA ASN A 7 -10.21 -13.62 25.02
C ASN A 7 -10.39 -13.21 23.55
N VAL A 8 -11.50 -13.65 22.93
CA VAL A 8 -11.80 -13.29 21.56
C VAL A 8 -12.29 -11.85 21.61
N PHE A 9 -11.51 -10.93 21.06
CA PHE A 9 -11.95 -9.55 20.88
C PHE A 9 -13.29 -9.53 20.13
N PRO A 10 -14.19 -8.59 20.42
CA PRO A 10 -15.40 -8.39 19.61
C PRO A 10 -15.03 -8.32 18.13
N VAL A 11 -15.90 -8.85 17.27
CA VAL A 11 -15.70 -8.88 15.81
C VAL A 11 -16.80 -8.04 15.18
N ASN A 12 -16.44 -7.16 14.26
CA ASN A 12 -17.42 -6.42 13.47
C ASN A 12 -18.30 -7.42 12.67
N PRO A 13 -19.65 -7.35 12.74
CA PRO A 13 -20.52 -8.33 12.09
C PRO A 13 -20.33 -8.42 10.56
N GLN A 14 -20.11 -7.29 9.88
CA GLN A 14 -19.87 -7.28 8.43
C GLN A 14 -18.54 -7.93 8.09
N LEU A 15 -17.51 -7.68 8.91
CA LEU A 15 -16.22 -8.32 8.74
C LEU A 15 -16.30 -9.82 9.02
N LEU A 16 -17.05 -10.24 10.04
CA LEU A 16 -17.24 -11.64 10.37
C LEU A 16 -17.88 -12.42 9.21
N GLU A 17 -18.93 -11.87 8.59
CA GLU A 17 -19.57 -12.47 7.43
C GLU A 17 -18.60 -12.57 6.24
N LEU A 18 -17.78 -11.55 6.01
CA LEU A 18 -16.77 -11.62 4.94
C LEU A 18 -15.66 -12.64 5.23
N LEU A 19 -15.17 -12.73 6.48
CA LEU A 19 -14.18 -13.75 6.85
C LEU A 19 -14.76 -15.16 6.72
N LYS A 20 -16.05 -15.31 7.03
CA LYS A 20 -16.77 -16.57 6.82
C LYS A 20 -16.95 -16.88 5.33
N GLU A 21 -17.21 -15.88 4.49
CA GLU A 21 -17.21 -16.02 3.04
C GLU A 21 -15.85 -16.52 2.55
N ILE A 22 -14.76 -15.85 2.93
CA ILE A 22 -13.38 -16.26 2.58
C ILE A 22 -13.11 -17.71 3.03
N ALA A 23 -13.49 -18.06 4.26
CA ALA A 23 -13.34 -19.41 4.81
C ALA A 23 -14.23 -20.46 4.09
N THR A 24 -15.26 -20.03 3.37
CA THR A 24 -16.15 -20.91 2.60
C THR A 24 -15.68 -21.04 1.15
N THR A 25 -15.24 -19.96 0.52
CA THR A 25 -15.09 -19.89 -0.94
C THR A 25 -13.65 -20.05 -1.42
N VAL A 26 -12.66 -19.65 -0.62
CA VAL A 26 -11.25 -19.84 -0.98
C VAL A 26 -10.89 -21.28 -0.67
N GLU A 27 -10.24 -22.01 -1.57
CA GLU A 27 -9.78 -23.37 -1.28
C GLU A 27 -8.32 -23.54 -1.71
N ILE A 28 -7.55 -24.21 -0.85
CA ILE A 28 -6.18 -24.62 -1.15
C ILE A 28 -6.25 -26.04 -1.68
N GLN A 29 -5.91 -26.21 -2.95
CA GLN A 29 -5.90 -27.49 -3.64
C GLN A 29 -4.47 -28.01 -3.79
N ALA A 30 -4.33 -29.23 -4.33
CA ALA A 30 -3.04 -29.77 -4.71
C ALA A 30 -2.31 -28.85 -5.71
N ASP A 31 -1.00 -29.07 -5.87
CA ASP A 31 -0.15 -28.34 -6.82
C ASP A 31 -0.11 -26.82 -6.65
N PHE A 32 -0.27 -26.35 -5.41
CA PHE A 32 -0.23 -24.92 -5.05
C PHE A 32 -1.35 -24.10 -5.71
N CYS A 33 -2.46 -24.75 -6.08
CA CYS A 33 -3.61 -24.10 -6.68
C CYS A 33 -4.51 -23.48 -5.60
N ILE A 34 -4.93 -22.23 -5.82
CA ILE A 34 -5.96 -21.57 -5.01
C ILE A 34 -7.19 -21.41 -5.88
N SER A 35 -8.30 -22.03 -5.49
CA SER A 35 -9.56 -21.97 -6.21
C SER A 35 -10.59 -21.09 -5.50
N HIS A 36 -11.51 -20.55 -6.29
CA HIS A 36 -12.64 -19.76 -5.82
C HIS A 36 -13.83 -19.92 -6.79
N PRO A 37 -15.08 -20.05 -6.32
CA PRO A 37 -16.23 -20.33 -7.18
C PRO A 37 -16.49 -19.25 -8.25
N ASN A 38 -16.15 -18.00 -7.96
CA ASN A 38 -16.41 -16.87 -8.85
C ASN A 38 -15.20 -16.45 -9.70
N TYR A 39 -14.03 -17.09 -9.54
CA TYR A 39 -12.79 -16.68 -10.21
C TYR A 39 -12.03 -17.87 -10.78
N GLN A 40 -11.29 -17.64 -11.85
CA GLN A 40 -10.38 -18.61 -12.43
C GLN A 40 -9.34 -19.06 -11.39
N PRO A 41 -8.96 -20.35 -11.37
CA PRO A 41 -7.98 -20.86 -10.40
C PRO A 41 -6.64 -20.13 -10.50
N TRP A 42 -6.13 -19.72 -9.35
CA TRP A 42 -4.82 -19.11 -9.22
C TRP A 42 -3.76 -20.21 -9.04
N GLN A 43 -3.06 -20.52 -10.12
CA GLN A 43 -2.22 -21.72 -10.19
C GLN A 43 -0.93 -21.48 -10.96
N LEU A 44 0.09 -22.29 -10.67
CA LEU A 44 1.32 -22.32 -11.44
C LEU A 44 1.06 -22.82 -12.88
N PRO A 45 1.81 -22.28 -13.88
CA PRO A 45 1.93 -22.90 -15.19
C PRO A 45 2.35 -24.37 -15.03
N ILE A 46 1.83 -25.25 -15.89
CA ILE A 46 2.01 -26.70 -15.78
C ILE A 46 3.51 -27.04 -15.75
N GLU A 47 4.31 -26.34 -16.55
CA GLU A 47 5.76 -26.54 -16.68
C GLU A 47 6.55 -26.18 -15.41
N ALA A 48 5.98 -25.34 -14.54
CA ALA A 48 6.61 -24.91 -13.30
C ALA A 48 6.24 -25.82 -12.10
N ARG A 49 5.13 -26.57 -12.17
CA ARG A 49 4.61 -27.37 -11.05
C ARG A 49 5.59 -28.44 -10.61
N GLU A 50 6.11 -29.25 -11.55
CA GLU A 50 7.05 -30.31 -11.24
C GLU A 50 8.34 -29.77 -10.60
N LYS A 51 8.82 -28.61 -11.06
CA LYS A 51 10.01 -27.97 -10.47
C LYS A 51 9.75 -27.51 -9.04
N PHE A 52 8.56 -26.95 -8.78
CA PHE A 52 8.17 -26.48 -7.45
C PHE A 52 7.96 -27.63 -6.46
N GLN A 53 7.37 -28.75 -6.90
CA GLN A 53 7.21 -29.94 -6.06
C GLN A 53 8.55 -30.55 -5.60
N ASN A 54 9.62 -30.33 -6.36
CA ASN A 54 10.97 -30.77 -6.02
C ASN A 54 11.73 -29.81 -5.08
N LEU A 55 11.17 -28.65 -4.75
CA LEU A 55 11.80 -27.72 -3.81
C LEU A 55 11.69 -28.23 -2.36
N PRO A 56 12.56 -27.78 -1.43
CA PRO A 56 12.38 -28.01 0.00
C PRO A 56 10.98 -27.59 0.48
N LEU A 57 10.40 -28.38 1.39
CA LEU A 57 9.04 -28.16 1.91
C LEU A 57 8.84 -26.73 2.46
N GLU A 58 9.86 -26.17 3.10
CA GLU A 58 9.82 -24.78 3.60
C GLU A 58 9.64 -23.74 2.48
N LEU A 59 10.28 -23.95 1.33
CA LEU A 59 10.11 -23.06 0.17
C LEU A 59 8.74 -23.25 -0.48
N GLN A 60 8.23 -24.48 -0.51
CA GLN A 60 6.88 -24.79 -0.98
C GLN A 60 5.82 -24.08 -0.13
N LYS A 61 5.93 -24.17 1.20
CA LYS A 61 5.04 -23.48 2.16
C LYS A 61 5.12 -21.97 2.01
N LYS A 62 6.34 -21.42 1.94
CA LYS A 62 6.55 -19.97 1.74
C LYS A 62 5.93 -19.49 0.44
N TYR A 63 6.10 -20.23 -0.64
CA TYR A 63 5.50 -19.90 -1.93
C TYR A 63 3.96 -19.90 -1.85
N LEU A 64 3.36 -20.97 -1.32
CA LEU A 64 1.90 -21.06 -1.15
C LEU A 64 1.35 -19.91 -0.30
N SER A 65 2.05 -19.56 0.77
CA SER A 65 1.71 -18.43 1.64
C SER A 65 1.68 -17.10 0.88
N LEU A 66 2.70 -16.84 0.06
CA LEU A 66 2.74 -15.64 -0.80
C LEU A 66 1.64 -15.64 -1.86
N GLN A 67 1.31 -16.80 -2.46
CA GLN A 67 0.22 -16.89 -3.42
C GLN A 67 -1.14 -16.60 -2.76
N LEU A 68 -1.36 -17.18 -1.57
CA LEU A 68 -2.61 -16.98 -0.83
C LEU A 68 -2.76 -15.54 -0.35
N GLN A 69 -1.69 -14.94 0.17
CA GLN A 69 -1.67 -13.52 0.50
C GLN A 69 -1.98 -12.66 -0.74
N GLY A 70 -1.33 -12.93 -1.87
CA GLY A 70 -1.53 -12.20 -3.13
C GLY A 70 -2.95 -12.32 -3.67
N PHE A 71 -3.53 -13.52 -3.65
CA PHE A 71 -4.92 -13.77 -4.03
C PHE A 71 -5.89 -13.01 -3.12
N LEU A 72 -5.74 -13.12 -1.80
CA LEU A 72 -6.57 -12.39 -0.83
C LEU A 72 -6.44 -10.88 -1.01
N TYR A 73 -5.22 -10.40 -1.25
CA TYR A 73 -4.95 -8.98 -1.47
C TYR A 73 -5.63 -8.47 -2.74
N GLY A 74 -5.47 -9.16 -3.86
CA GLY A 74 -6.01 -8.72 -5.14
C GLY A 74 -7.51 -8.94 -5.32
N VAL A 75 -8.08 -9.99 -4.71
CA VAL A 75 -9.53 -10.30 -4.84
C VAL A 75 -10.35 -9.58 -3.78
N TYR A 76 -9.93 -9.63 -2.52
CA TYR A 76 -10.72 -9.12 -1.40
C TYR A 76 -10.28 -7.74 -0.93
N TYR A 77 -8.97 -7.50 -0.81
CA TYR A 77 -8.49 -6.23 -0.27
C TYR A 77 -8.67 -5.06 -1.23
N ASN A 78 -8.12 -5.10 -2.44
CA ASN A 78 -8.19 -3.95 -3.36
C ASN A 78 -8.92 -4.21 -4.69
N GLY A 79 -9.38 -5.44 -4.93
CA GLY A 79 -10.17 -5.79 -6.10
C GLY A 79 -9.42 -5.87 -7.44
N SER A 80 -8.09 -5.68 -7.47
CA SER A 80 -7.28 -5.70 -8.71
C SER A 80 -7.45 -6.98 -9.53
N LEU A 81 -7.63 -8.12 -8.86
CA LEU A 81 -7.72 -9.42 -9.52
C LEU A 81 -9.14 -9.80 -9.92
N ARG A 82 -10.18 -9.08 -9.47
CA ARG A 82 -11.57 -9.47 -9.73
C ARG A 82 -11.92 -9.50 -11.21
N LYS A 83 -11.47 -8.48 -11.96
CA LYS A 83 -11.68 -8.40 -13.41
C LYS A 83 -10.78 -9.39 -14.15
N ILE A 84 -9.52 -9.51 -13.73
CA ILE A 84 -8.51 -10.35 -14.39
C ILE A 84 -8.91 -11.82 -14.30
N LEU A 85 -9.35 -12.27 -13.13
CA LEU A 85 -9.71 -13.66 -12.86
C LEU A 85 -11.19 -13.95 -13.08
N SER A 86 -11.99 -13.06 -13.68
CA SER A 86 -13.40 -13.36 -13.89
C SER A 86 -13.56 -14.57 -14.83
N LEU A 87 -14.59 -15.40 -14.58
CA LEU A 87 -14.81 -16.62 -15.36
C LEU A 87 -15.05 -16.33 -16.85
N ASP A 88 -15.63 -15.16 -17.15
CA ASP A 88 -15.95 -14.70 -18.50
C ASP A 88 -14.74 -14.15 -19.27
N ASN A 89 -13.58 -13.97 -18.62
CA ASN A 89 -12.39 -13.37 -19.25
C ASN A 89 -11.65 -14.31 -20.22
N SER A 90 -12.33 -15.34 -20.72
CA SER A 90 -11.78 -16.40 -21.58
C SER A 90 -11.29 -15.95 -22.96
N SER A 91 -11.37 -14.66 -23.30
CA SER A 91 -10.96 -14.18 -24.63
C SER A 91 -10.69 -12.67 -24.71
N ASN A 92 -9.93 -12.10 -23.78
CA ASN A 92 -9.23 -10.86 -24.06
C ASN A 92 -7.73 -11.12 -23.88
N SER A 93 -7.13 -11.74 -24.90
CA SER A 93 -5.80 -11.27 -25.29
C SER A 93 -5.91 -9.75 -25.30
N SER A 94 -5.22 -9.09 -24.37
CA SER A 94 -5.12 -7.64 -24.37
C SER A 94 -4.99 -7.21 -25.82
N SER A 95 -5.94 -6.39 -26.30
CA SER A 95 -5.67 -5.58 -27.47
C SER A 95 -4.31 -4.98 -27.18
N LEU A 96 -3.29 -5.41 -27.92
CA LEU A 96 -1.98 -4.79 -27.86
C LEU A 96 -2.28 -3.35 -28.23
N ASP A 97 -2.33 -2.50 -27.21
CA ASP A 97 -2.44 -1.09 -27.44
C ASP A 97 -1.16 -0.71 -28.16
N LEU A 98 -1.29 -0.43 -29.46
CA LEU A 98 -0.16 -0.16 -30.35
C LEU A 98 0.30 1.30 -30.19
N GLU A 99 -0.29 2.05 -29.26
CA GLU A 99 0.16 3.37 -28.85
C GLU A 99 1.48 3.23 -28.07
N ASN A 100 2.53 3.86 -28.59
CA ASN A 100 3.89 3.82 -28.04
C ASN A 100 4.08 4.88 -26.94
N ASP A 101 3.07 5.07 -26.10
CA ASP A 101 3.06 6.09 -25.04
C ASP A 101 3.56 5.55 -23.70
N THR A 102 3.92 4.25 -23.68
CA THR A 102 4.49 3.57 -22.53
C THR A 102 5.99 3.33 -22.67
N VAL A 103 6.77 3.78 -21.68
CA VAL A 103 8.20 3.47 -21.55
C VAL A 103 8.38 2.55 -20.36
N LEU A 104 8.88 1.33 -20.59
CA LEU A 104 9.03 0.29 -19.55
C LEU A 104 7.71 -0.03 -18.79
N GLY A 105 6.56 0.11 -19.46
CA GLY A 105 5.23 -0.13 -18.86
C GLY A 105 4.69 1.02 -18.00
N ILE A 106 5.25 2.24 -18.17
CA ILE A 106 4.79 3.48 -17.54
C ILE A 106 4.18 4.37 -18.61
N ASP A 107 2.92 4.78 -18.44
CA ASP A 107 2.28 5.82 -19.24
C ASP A 107 2.96 7.17 -18.97
N THR A 108 3.70 7.64 -19.97
CA THR A 108 4.51 8.85 -19.82
C THR A 108 3.67 10.13 -19.83
N SER A 109 2.58 10.15 -20.59
CA SER A 109 1.69 11.30 -20.69
C SER A 109 0.97 11.54 -19.36
N PHE A 110 0.43 10.48 -18.77
CA PHE A 110 -0.26 10.54 -17.50
C PHE A 110 0.70 10.88 -16.35
N MET A 111 1.93 10.34 -16.38
CA MET A 111 2.95 10.71 -15.41
C MET A 111 3.32 12.21 -15.48
N GLU A 112 3.43 12.77 -16.68
CA GLU A 112 3.68 14.21 -16.86
C GLU A 112 2.51 15.05 -16.34
N GLU A 113 1.26 14.62 -16.57
CA GLU A 113 0.08 15.28 -16.00
C GLU A 113 0.07 15.27 -14.47
N LEU A 114 0.45 14.14 -13.85
CA LEU A 114 0.59 14.03 -12.40
C LEU A 114 1.71 14.94 -11.87
N ASP A 115 2.85 15.04 -12.55
CA ASP A 115 3.94 15.92 -12.13
C ASP A 115 3.59 17.42 -12.28
N ASN A 116 2.94 17.79 -13.39
CA ASN A 116 2.43 19.14 -13.63
C ASN A 116 1.40 19.58 -12.59
N ASN A 117 0.71 18.63 -11.97
CA ASN A 117 -0.23 18.85 -10.87
C ASN A 117 0.35 18.57 -9.48
N ASN A 118 1.64 18.26 -9.37
CA ASN A 118 2.34 18.22 -8.09
C ASN A 118 2.98 19.58 -7.81
N PHE A 119 2.39 20.33 -6.88
CA PHE A 119 2.83 21.65 -6.43
C PHE A 119 3.81 21.61 -5.25
N GLY A 120 4.45 20.46 -5.00
CA GLY A 120 5.56 20.35 -4.06
C GLY A 120 6.83 21.00 -4.57
N GLU A 121 7.68 21.40 -3.62
CA GLU A 121 9.01 21.95 -3.87
C GLU A 121 10.11 20.96 -3.50
N GLY A 122 9.74 19.83 -2.90
CA GLY A 122 10.65 18.90 -2.25
C GLY A 122 11.04 19.38 -0.85
N TYR A 123 11.87 18.61 -0.18
CA TYR A 123 12.33 18.87 1.19
C TYR A 123 13.85 18.85 1.24
N PHE A 124 14.42 19.40 2.31
CA PHE A 124 15.85 19.24 2.58
C PHE A 124 16.02 18.03 3.51
N ASP A 125 16.78 17.04 3.05
CA ASP A 125 17.18 15.86 3.82
C ASP A 125 18.54 16.14 4.46
N ASP A 126 18.60 16.17 5.79
CA ASP A 126 19.84 16.45 6.54
C ASP A 126 20.72 15.20 6.72
N GLY A 127 21.93 15.37 7.24
CA GLY A 127 22.79 14.24 7.63
C GLY A 127 23.70 13.71 6.52
N TRP A 128 23.88 14.44 5.43
CA TRP A 128 24.75 14.04 4.32
C TRP A 128 26.19 14.48 4.55
N LEU A 129 27.13 13.53 4.55
CA LEU A 129 28.55 13.82 4.72
C LEU A 129 29.19 14.23 3.39
N VAL A 130 29.83 15.40 3.33
CA VAL A 130 30.64 15.82 2.18
C VAL A 130 31.87 14.92 2.06
N PHE A 131 31.92 14.14 0.98
CA PHE A 131 32.94 13.12 0.77
C PHE A 131 34.10 13.61 -0.10
N ARG A 132 33.80 14.26 -1.22
CA ARG A 132 34.81 14.84 -2.12
C ARG A 132 34.20 15.89 -3.05
N TYR A 133 35.06 16.72 -3.64
CA TYR A 133 34.73 17.57 -4.77
C TYR A 133 35.10 16.88 -6.08
N GLU A 134 34.29 17.07 -7.11
CA GLU A 134 34.59 16.66 -8.48
C GLU A 134 35.14 17.84 -9.29
N GLU A 135 35.88 17.53 -10.35
CA GLU A 135 36.48 18.55 -11.23
C GLU A 135 35.43 19.38 -11.99
N ASP A 136 34.23 18.83 -12.18
CA ASP A 136 33.09 19.50 -12.83
C ASP A 136 32.32 20.46 -11.89
N GLY A 137 32.78 20.61 -10.64
CA GLY A 137 32.15 21.47 -9.63
C GLY A 137 31.00 20.80 -8.87
N MET A 138 30.68 19.54 -9.16
CA MET A 138 29.76 18.74 -8.34
C MET A 138 30.42 18.36 -7.02
N ILE A 139 29.59 18.12 -6.00
CA ILE A 139 30.05 17.61 -4.72
C ILE A 139 29.49 16.22 -4.53
N VAL A 140 30.34 15.27 -4.15
CA VAL A 140 29.90 13.95 -3.75
C VAL A 140 29.58 13.97 -2.26
N VAL A 141 28.33 13.67 -1.94
CA VAL A 141 27.86 13.51 -0.56
C VAL A 141 27.53 12.05 -0.28
N SER A 142 27.56 11.64 0.98
CA SER A 142 27.25 10.27 1.38
C SER A 142 26.39 10.16 2.64
N LYS A 143 25.44 9.23 2.63
CA LYS A 143 24.57 8.90 3.76
C LYS A 143 24.15 7.44 3.68
N GLY A 144 24.34 6.68 4.76
CA GLY A 144 23.87 5.28 4.84
C GLY A 144 24.39 4.34 3.73
N GLY A 145 25.60 4.59 3.20
CA GLY A 145 26.17 3.80 2.10
C GLY A 145 25.78 4.28 0.69
N LEU A 146 24.83 5.21 0.57
CA LEU A 146 24.50 5.88 -0.68
C LEU A 146 25.47 7.04 -0.93
N ARG A 147 25.89 7.22 -2.19
CA ARG A 147 26.68 8.38 -2.64
C ARG A 147 25.94 9.08 -3.77
N LEU A 148 25.80 10.40 -3.66
CA LEU A 148 25.14 11.23 -4.66
C LEU A 148 26.09 12.32 -5.14
N HIS A 149 26.04 12.62 -6.43
CA HIS A 149 26.65 13.83 -7.00
C HIS A 149 25.61 14.93 -6.94
N VAL A 150 25.89 15.99 -6.20
CA VAL A 150 24.97 17.12 -6.02
C VAL A 150 25.57 18.40 -6.58
N GLU A 151 24.77 19.11 -7.36
CA GLU A 151 25.07 20.45 -7.84
C GLU A 151 24.78 21.48 -6.74
N PRO A 152 25.79 22.21 -6.22
CA PRO A 152 25.62 23.09 -5.06
C PRO A 152 24.52 24.14 -5.24
N ALA A 153 24.44 24.75 -6.43
CA ALA A 153 23.48 25.81 -6.72
C ALA A 153 22.01 25.34 -6.72
N LYS A 154 21.77 24.05 -6.95
CA LYS A 154 20.42 23.46 -7.01
C LYS A 154 20.03 22.75 -5.71
N HIS A 155 20.98 22.06 -5.10
CA HIS A 155 20.69 21.10 -4.03
C HIS A 155 21.02 21.62 -2.63
N PHE A 156 21.83 22.66 -2.46
CA PHE A 156 22.04 23.25 -1.14
C PHE A 156 21.13 24.43 -0.88
N LYS A 157 20.86 24.69 0.40
CA LYS A 157 20.08 25.84 0.83
C LYS A 157 20.88 27.11 0.53
N THR A 158 20.29 28.04 -0.21
CA THR A 158 20.94 29.22 -0.78
C THR A 158 21.31 30.24 0.30
N SER A 159 22.41 30.01 1.02
CA SER A 159 23.04 31.00 1.91
C SER A 159 24.42 30.60 2.46
N GLN A 160 25.04 29.52 2.00
CA GLN A 160 26.28 29.02 2.61
C GLN A 160 27.46 28.98 1.63
N SER A 161 28.65 29.25 2.18
CA SER A 161 29.93 28.87 1.57
C SER A 161 29.90 27.40 1.17
N ILE A 162 30.64 27.03 0.13
CA ILE A 162 30.83 25.63 -0.28
C ILE A 162 31.26 24.84 0.97
N PRO A 163 30.54 23.76 1.35
CA PRO A 163 30.82 23.03 2.57
C PRO A 163 32.15 22.28 2.48
N ASN A 164 32.88 22.17 3.58
CA ASN A 164 34.17 21.48 3.62
C ASN A 164 34.02 19.95 3.58
N ILE A 165 35.02 19.25 3.07
CA ILE A 165 35.09 17.78 3.18
C ILE A 165 35.04 17.37 4.66
N GLY A 166 34.18 16.40 4.97
CA GLY A 166 33.94 15.93 6.34
C GLY A 166 32.81 16.67 7.07
N GLU A 167 32.26 17.75 6.51
CA GLU A 167 31.09 18.41 7.07
C GLU A 167 29.79 17.67 6.70
N THR A 168 28.79 17.82 7.58
CA THR A 168 27.44 17.32 7.35
C THR A 168 26.56 18.45 6.81
N VAL A 169 25.81 18.17 5.75
CA VAL A 169 24.93 19.12 5.07
C VAL A 169 23.55 18.52 4.84
N ALA A 170 22.58 19.41 4.57
CA ALA A 170 21.28 19.02 4.04
C ALA A 170 21.22 19.21 2.53
N ILE A 171 20.65 18.24 1.82
CA ILE A 171 20.45 18.30 0.36
C ILE A 171 18.97 18.37 0.02
N ARG A 172 18.63 19.13 -1.01
CA ARG A 172 17.28 19.21 -1.53
C ARG A 172 16.94 17.90 -2.27
N MET A 173 15.93 17.21 -1.76
CA MET A 173 15.31 16.06 -2.38
C MET A 173 14.20 16.50 -3.34
N PRO A 174 13.91 15.73 -4.40
CA PRO A 174 12.86 16.07 -5.36
C PRO A 174 11.46 16.09 -4.71
N LYS A 175 10.53 16.80 -5.34
CA LYS A 175 9.11 16.83 -4.95
C LYS A 175 8.37 15.52 -5.21
N ASN A 176 9.00 14.57 -5.90
CA ASN A 176 8.39 13.33 -6.33
C ASN A 176 9.39 12.17 -6.37
N LEU A 177 8.85 10.95 -6.30
CA LEU A 177 9.57 9.69 -6.46
C LEU A 177 8.74 8.74 -7.32
N LEU A 178 9.41 7.84 -8.05
CA LEU A 178 8.75 6.71 -8.69
C LEU A 178 8.93 5.47 -7.81
N GLN A 179 7.82 4.80 -7.54
CA GLN A 179 7.78 3.49 -6.91
C GLN A 179 7.11 2.51 -7.88
N LYS A 180 7.36 1.21 -7.76
CA LYS A 180 6.76 0.22 -8.65
C LYS A 180 5.22 0.36 -8.66
N GLY A 181 4.65 0.73 -9.80
CA GLY A 181 3.21 0.97 -9.99
C GLY A 181 2.69 2.33 -9.52
N PHE A 182 3.53 3.22 -8.94
CA PHE A 182 3.06 4.47 -8.35
C PHE A 182 3.96 5.68 -8.66
N TYR A 183 3.32 6.79 -8.98
CA TYR A 183 3.90 8.12 -8.83
C TYR A 183 3.65 8.60 -7.39
N LEU A 184 4.69 9.09 -6.72
CA LEU A 184 4.59 9.59 -5.35
C LEU A 184 4.97 11.07 -5.32
N ALA A 185 4.07 11.92 -4.83
CA ALA A 185 4.38 13.29 -4.43
C ALA A 185 4.84 13.33 -2.96
N ALA A 186 5.97 13.96 -2.73
CA ALA A 186 6.56 14.16 -1.42
C ALA A 186 6.19 15.53 -0.85
N SER A 187 5.97 15.60 0.48
CA SER A 187 5.79 16.87 1.17
C SER A 187 7.05 17.73 1.13
N ASN A 188 6.87 19.03 1.40
CA ASN A 188 7.98 19.96 1.61
C ASN A 188 8.68 19.79 2.99
N VAL A 189 8.18 18.84 3.80
CA VAL A 189 8.70 18.48 5.12
C VAL A 189 9.35 17.09 5.04
N GLU A 190 10.52 16.95 5.66
CA GLU A 190 11.25 15.67 5.75
C GLU A 190 10.46 14.63 6.56
N PRO A 191 10.48 13.34 6.18
CA PRO A 191 9.91 12.28 6.99
C PRO A 191 10.61 12.15 8.35
N ASN A 192 9.83 12.05 9.43
CA ASN A 192 10.36 11.62 10.73
C ASN A 192 10.26 10.09 10.88
N PRO A 193 11.38 9.35 10.93
CA PRO A 193 11.36 7.88 11.01
C PRO A 193 10.70 7.32 12.26
N LYS A 194 10.50 8.14 13.31
CA LYS A 194 9.87 7.73 14.57
C LYS A 194 8.36 7.98 14.61
N SER A 195 7.83 8.71 13.63
CA SER A 195 6.41 9.06 13.61
C SER A 195 5.55 7.84 13.30
N LYS A 196 4.40 7.76 13.97
CA LYS A 196 3.39 6.76 13.65
C LYS A 196 2.63 7.22 12.42
N LEU A 197 2.59 6.40 11.38
CA LEU A 197 1.94 6.77 10.14
C LEU A 197 0.51 6.24 10.07
N VAL A 198 -0.35 7.01 9.43
CA VAL A 198 -1.70 6.61 9.00
C VAL A 198 -1.80 6.74 7.49
N ARG A 199 -2.63 5.90 6.89
CA ARG A 199 -2.85 5.86 5.45
C ARG A 199 -4.32 6.13 5.16
N VAL A 200 -4.60 7.12 4.34
CA VAL A 200 -5.92 7.35 3.76
C VAL A 200 -5.92 6.81 2.34
N TYR A 201 -6.82 5.88 2.03
CA TYR A 201 -6.98 5.25 0.73
C TYR A 201 -8.05 5.96 -0.08
N PHE A 202 -7.77 6.17 -1.35
CA PHE A 202 -8.61 6.86 -2.32
C PHE A 202 -8.96 5.87 -3.44
N ASN A 203 -10.23 5.49 -3.52
CA ASN A 203 -10.78 4.81 -4.68
C ASN A 203 -11.33 5.87 -5.64
N ILE A 204 -10.48 6.32 -6.56
CA ILE A 204 -10.74 7.44 -7.47
C ILE A 204 -10.54 7.00 -8.93
N THR A 205 -10.99 7.81 -9.88
CA THR A 205 -10.59 7.69 -11.30
C THR A 205 -9.20 8.28 -11.53
N HIS A 206 -8.63 8.06 -12.72
CA HIS A 206 -7.33 8.65 -13.08
C HIS A 206 -7.41 10.18 -13.17
N GLU A 207 -8.52 10.76 -13.64
CA GLU A 207 -8.76 12.20 -13.59
C GLU A 207 -8.88 12.71 -12.14
N GLY A 208 -9.53 11.92 -11.28
CA GLY A 208 -9.57 12.18 -9.84
C GLY A 208 -8.19 12.23 -9.21
N ALA A 209 -7.26 11.39 -9.66
CA ALA A 209 -5.88 11.41 -9.16
C ALA A 209 -5.15 12.71 -9.49
N ILE A 210 -5.30 13.21 -10.71
CA ILE A 210 -4.73 14.51 -11.11
C ILE A 210 -5.32 15.63 -10.26
N SER A 211 -6.65 15.66 -10.12
CA SER A 211 -7.34 16.70 -9.35
C SER A 211 -6.98 16.66 -7.86
N CYS A 212 -6.97 15.47 -7.26
CA CYS A 212 -6.54 15.29 -5.86
C CYS A 212 -5.05 15.61 -5.66
N MET A 213 -4.16 15.25 -6.61
CA MET A 213 -2.74 15.60 -6.57
C MET A 213 -2.56 17.11 -6.47
N ALA A 214 -3.26 17.87 -7.33
CA ALA A 214 -3.24 19.32 -7.32
C ALA A 214 -3.71 19.90 -5.98
N SER A 215 -4.89 19.49 -5.51
CA SER A 215 -5.47 20.04 -4.29
C SER A 215 -4.69 19.67 -3.03
N LEU A 216 -4.26 18.42 -2.89
CA LEU A 216 -3.50 17.95 -1.73
C LEU A 216 -2.13 18.64 -1.65
N THR A 217 -1.37 18.65 -2.75
CA THR A 217 -0.02 19.24 -2.73
C THR A 217 -0.05 20.76 -2.57
N LYS A 218 -1.07 21.47 -3.10
CA LYS A 218 -1.24 22.91 -2.86
C LYS A 218 -1.56 23.23 -1.40
N GLN A 219 -2.48 22.49 -0.79
CA GLN A 219 -2.99 22.83 0.53
C GLN A 219 -2.10 22.28 1.66
N LEU A 220 -1.66 21.02 1.56
CA LEU A 220 -0.87 20.40 2.63
C LEU A 220 0.56 20.96 2.70
N ASN A 221 1.16 21.38 1.58
CA ASN A 221 2.48 22.02 1.61
C ASN A 221 2.49 23.45 2.18
N GLN A 222 1.31 24.06 2.42
CA GLN A 222 1.21 25.30 3.19
C GLN A 222 1.34 25.06 4.70
N LEU A 223 1.29 23.80 5.13
CA LEU A 223 1.43 23.41 6.52
C LEU A 223 2.80 22.78 6.76
N PRO A 224 3.40 22.95 7.95
CA PRO A 224 4.60 22.22 8.34
C PRO A 224 4.23 20.80 8.78
N VAL A 225 3.73 19.98 7.85
CA VAL A 225 3.35 18.58 8.10
C VAL A 225 3.96 17.67 7.05
N PHE A 226 4.41 16.49 7.48
CA PHE A 226 4.82 15.44 6.56
C PHE A 226 3.61 14.79 5.90
N PHE A 227 3.71 14.56 4.59
CA PHE A 227 2.83 13.64 3.88
C PHE A 227 3.53 13.05 2.66
N HIS A 228 3.12 11.84 2.27
CA HIS A 228 3.36 11.32 0.92
C HIS A 228 2.02 11.00 0.29
N PHE A 229 1.75 11.49 -0.91
CA PHE A 229 0.58 11.08 -1.68
C PHE A 229 1.04 10.31 -2.89
N LYS A 230 0.68 9.03 -2.94
CA LYS A 230 1.00 8.17 -4.09
C LYS A 230 -0.26 7.77 -4.83
N VAL A 231 -0.18 7.75 -6.15
CA VAL A 231 -1.24 7.33 -7.05
C VAL A 231 -0.67 6.42 -8.12
N LEU A 232 -1.50 5.57 -8.71
CA LEU A 232 -1.07 4.70 -9.81
C LEU A 232 -0.54 5.55 -10.97
N TYR A 233 0.50 5.12 -11.67
CA TYR A 233 1.05 5.86 -12.81
C TYR A 233 0.50 5.40 -14.17
N ASN A 234 -0.46 4.47 -14.19
CA ASN A 234 -1.12 3.97 -15.40
C ASN A 234 -2.64 4.13 -15.25
N PRO A 235 -3.33 4.81 -16.20
CA PRO A 235 -4.79 4.99 -16.16
C PRO A 235 -5.59 3.69 -16.06
N ASP A 236 -5.14 2.62 -16.73
CA ASP A 236 -5.83 1.31 -16.75
C ASP A 236 -5.85 0.62 -15.38
N ASP A 237 -4.94 0.97 -14.48
CA ASP A 237 -4.82 0.34 -13.16
C ASP A 237 -5.87 0.89 -12.16
N TYR A 238 -6.61 1.95 -12.51
CA TYR A 238 -7.60 2.62 -11.64
C TYR A 238 -8.89 1.81 -11.38
N HIS A 239 -8.90 0.52 -11.68
CA HIS A 239 -9.95 -0.41 -11.28
C HIS A 239 -9.80 -0.91 -9.82
N ARG A 240 -8.72 -0.51 -9.14
CA ARG A 240 -8.39 -0.87 -7.75
C ARG A 240 -8.96 0.09 -6.72
N TYR A 241 -9.29 -0.42 -5.53
CA TYR A 241 -9.81 0.39 -4.42
C TYR A 241 -8.73 1.20 -3.69
N ASP A 242 -7.46 0.88 -3.90
CA ASP A 242 -6.28 1.54 -3.32
C ASP A 242 -5.50 2.36 -4.38
N ALA A 243 -6.22 2.94 -5.34
CA ALA A 243 -5.64 3.69 -6.46
C ALA A 243 -4.84 4.94 -6.04
N GLY A 244 -5.23 5.58 -4.94
CA GLY A 244 -4.44 6.61 -4.27
C GLY A 244 -4.25 6.31 -2.79
N VAL A 245 -3.10 6.68 -2.23
CA VAL A 245 -2.78 6.50 -0.81
C VAL A 245 -2.05 7.74 -0.28
N LEU A 246 -2.65 8.41 0.69
CA LEU A 246 -2.05 9.52 1.44
C LEU A 246 -1.49 9.01 2.77
N TYR A 247 -0.19 9.11 2.96
CA TYR A 247 0.49 8.84 4.21
C TYR A 247 0.60 10.13 5.01
N LEU A 248 0.23 10.09 6.29
CA LEU A 248 0.29 11.20 7.23
C LEU A 248 0.88 10.72 8.55
N GLU A 249 1.45 11.64 9.32
CA GLU A 249 1.73 11.39 10.74
C GLU A 249 0.41 11.38 11.52
N LYS A 250 0.18 10.38 12.37
CA LYS A 250 -1.05 10.19 13.13
C LYS A 250 -1.39 11.44 13.94
N GLU A 251 -0.37 12.05 14.55
CA GLU A 251 -0.46 13.23 15.40
C GLU A 251 -1.00 14.45 14.63
N ASN A 252 -0.80 14.49 13.30
CA ASN A 252 -1.27 15.56 12.43
C ASN A 252 -2.67 15.30 11.85
N TYR A 253 -3.29 14.13 12.09
CA TYR A 253 -4.57 13.78 11.48
C TYR A 253 -5.67 14.81 11.78
N ALA A 254 -5.82 15.24 13.03
CA ALA A 254 -6.83 16.23 13.42
C ALA A 254 -6.68 17.57 12.70
N LYS A 255 -5.43 17.98 12.41
CA LYS A 255 -5.11 19.21 11.68
C LYS A 255 -5.41 19.08 10.18
N ILE A 256 -5.18 17.89 9.62
CA ILE A 256 -5.32 17.63 8.18
C ILE A 256 -6.77 17.28 7.81
N LYS A 257 -7.54 16.70 8.73
CA LYS A 257 -8.93 16.27 8.52
C LYS A 257 -9.84 17.33 7.86
N PRO A 258 -9.87 18.60 8.28
CA PRO A 258 -10.72 19.60 7.63
C PRO A 258 -10.36 19.86 6.17
N ILE A 259 -9.05 19.88 5.86
CA ILE A 259 -8.54 20.04 4.48
C ILE A 259 -8.93 18.82 3.64
N LEU A 260 -8.74 17.62 4.18
CA LEU A 260 -9.09 16.38 3.49
C LEU A 260 -10.60 16.27 3.22
N SER A 261 -11.44 16.68 4.18
CA SER A 261 -12.90 16.73 4.00
C SER A 261 -13.29 17.72 2.89
N GLN A 262 -12.71 18.93 2.88
CA GLN A 262 -12.94 19.89 1.81
C GLN A 262 -12.54 19.34 0.43
N ILE A 263 -11.33 18.78 0.32
CA ILE A 263 -10.82 18.19 -0.94
C ILE A 263 -11.75 17.07 -1.41
N TYR A 264 -12.23 16.22 -0.50
CA TYR A 264 -13.17 15.17 -0.85
C TYR A 264 -14.47 15.74 -1.42
N GLN A 265 -15.07 16.78 -0.81
CA GLN A 265 -16.30 17.39 -1.31
C GLN A 265 -16.10 18.02 -2.70
N GLU A 266 -14.97 18.71 -2.91
CA GLU A 266 -14.63 19.32 -4.21
C GLU A 266 -14.42 18.28 -5.32
N ASN A 267 -13.98 17.06 -4.97
CA ASN A 267 -13.60 16.01 -5.92
C ASN A 267 -14.57 14.82 -5.93
N LYS A 268 -15.71 14.92 -5.24
CA LYS A 268 -16.60 13.80 -4.94
C LYS A 268 -17.05 13.01 -6.17
N SER A 269 -17.22 13.67 -7.32
CA SER A 269 -17.61 13.03 -8.59
C SER A 269 -16.59 12.02 -9.11
N TYR A 270 -15.33 12.10 -8.70
CA TYR A 270 -14.28 11.18 -9.13
C TYR A 270 -14.13 9.96 -8.21
N PHE A 271 -14.81 9.93 -7.06
CA PHE A 271 -14.72 8.82 -6.12
C PHE A 271 -15.69 7.69 -6.50
N LYS A 272 -15.18 6.45 -6.43
CA LYS A 272 -15.96 5.22 -6.54
C LYS A 272 -16.25 4.70 -5.13
N PRO A 273 -17.38 4.03 -4.88
CA PRO A 273 -17.86 3.84 -3.52
C PRO A 273 -17.08 2.86 -2.65
N GLU A 274 -16.43 1.87 -3.26
CA GLU A 274 -15.72 0.81 -2.54
C GLU A 274 -14.46 1.33 -1.84
N ILE A 275 -14.08 0.68 -0.74
CA ILE A 275 -12.84 0.95 0.00
C ILE A 275 -12.07 -0.34 0.22
N PRO A 276 -10.75 -0.30 0.47
CA PRO A 276 -10.00 -1.52 0.70
C PRO A 276 -10.46 -2.26 1.96
N LEU A 277 -10.38 -3.60 1.94
CA LEU A 277 -10.76 -4.41 3.10
C LEU A 277 -9.97 -4.04 4.36
N PHE A 278 -10.58 -4.23 5.53
CA PHE A 278 -10.04 -3.92 6.86
C PHE A 278 -9.84 -2.43 7.16
N THR A 279 -10.07 -1.54 6.20
CA THR A 279 -9.95 -0.10 6.42
C THR A 279 -11.19 0.45 7.14
N LYS A 280 -11.00 1.52 7.90
CA LYS A 280 -12.09 2.31 8.44
C LYS A 280 -12.76 3.07 7.30
N PHE A 281 -14.07 2.95 7.18
CA PHE A 281 -14.85 3.82 6.32
C PHE A 281 -14.78 5.26 6.84
N LEU A 282 -14.32 6.20 6.00
CA LEU A 282 -14.38 7.64 6.27
C LEU A 282 -15.49 8.31 5.45
N ALA A 283 -15.57 7.94 4.16
CA ALA A 283 -16.62 8.32 3.23
C ALA A 283 -16.63 7.33 2.04
N SER A 284 -17.57 7.50 1.11
CA SER A 284 -17.63 6.72 -0.14
C SER A 284 -16.30 6.83 -0.90
N GLY A 285 -15.58 5.71 -1.07
CA GLY A 285 -14.26 5.70 -1.71
C GLY A 285 -13.09 6.19 -0.86
N LEU A 286 -13.31 6.49 0.42
CA LEU A 286 -12.27 6.90 1.37
C LEU A 286 -12.17 5.91 2.53
N GLY A 287 -11.07 5.17 2.57
CA GLY A 287 -10.72 4.26 3.65
C GLY A 287 -9.56 4.79 4.49
N LEU A 288 -9.40 4.32 5.72
CA LEU A 288 -8.22 4.60 6.55
C LEU A 288 -7.66 3.36 7.24
N GLY A 289 -6.33 3.28 7.34
CA GLY A 289 -5.66 2.26 8.16
C GLY A 289 -4.35 2.80 8.74
N GLU A 290 -4.05 2.43 9.99
CA GLU A 290 -2.75 2.72 10.60
C GLU A 290 -1.66 1.87 9.98
N GLU A 291 -0.46 2.43 9.82
CA GLU A 291 0.72 1.67 9.43
C GLU A 291 0.96 0.55 10.44
N PRO A 292 1.05 -0.73 10.03
CA PRO A 292 1.25 -1.82 10.98
C PRO A 292 2.56 -1.67 11.74
N GLU A 293 2.50 -1.61 13.07
CA GLU A 293 3.68 -1.61 13.94
C GLU A 293 4.33 -3.00 14.00
N GLN A 294 3.52 -4.07 13.97
CA GLN A 294 3.98 -5.45 13.89
C GLN A 294 4.08 -5.90 12.42
N LYS A 295 5.29 -5.81 11.87
CA LYS A 295 5.62 -6.26 10.52
C LYS A 295 5.84 -7.78 10.50
N LEU A 296 5.18 -8.48 9.59
CA LEU A 296 5.39 -9.92 9.30
C LEU A 296 6.47 -10.12 8.22
N SER A 297 6.76 -9.07 7.44
CA SER A 297 7.90 -8.98 6.53
C SER A 297 8.45 -7.54 6.45
N GLU A 298 9.69 -7.38 6.00
CA GLU A 298 10.34 -6.07 5.87
C GLU A 298 9.58 -5.11 4.91
N GLN A 299 8.84 -5.65 3.94
CA GLN A 299 8.13 -4.88 2.91
C GLN A 299 6.62 -4.83 3.15
N ASP A 300 6.15 -5.14 4.36
CA ASP A 300 4.73 -5.23 4.66
C ASP A 300 4.01 -3.88 4.55
N SER A 301 3.06 -3.81 3.63
CA SER A 301 1.99 -2.82 3.61
C SER A 301 0.86 -3.21 4.58
N PHE A 302 -0.05 -2.29 4.89
CA PHE A 302 -1.27 -2.60 5.66
C PHE A 302 -2.09 -3.74 5.04
N GLY A 303 -2.42 -3.66 3.75
CA GLY A 303 -3.21 -4.70 3.08
C GLY A 303 -2.50 -6.05 3.05
N THR A 304 -1.21 -6.08 2.70
CA THR A 304 -0.43 -7.34 2.72
C THR A 304 -0.32 -7.92 4.12
N ASN A 305 -0.17 -7.07 5.14
CA ASN A 305 -0.16 -7.51 6.54
C ASN A 305 -1.48 -8.17 6.94
N ARG A 306 -2.63 -7.51 6.74
CA ARG A 306 -3.94 -8.08 7.11
C ARG A 306 -4.30 -9.32 6.30
N CYS A 307 -3.99 -9.33 5.00
CA CYS A 307 -4.17 -10.52 4.17
C CYS A 307 -3.25 -11.67 4.57
N GLN A 308 -2.03 -11.40 5.05
CA GLN A 308 -1.13 -12.44 5.54
C GLN A 308 -1.68 -13.12 6.79
N ILE A 309 -2.31 -12.37 7.69
CA ILE A 309 -2.92 -12.92 8.91
C ILE A 309 -4.04 -13.90 8.53
N VAL A 310 -4.90 -13.52 7.57
CA VAL A 310 -5.93 -14.41 7.04
C VAL A 310 -5.31 -15.63 6.35
N ALA A 311 -4.29 -15.43 5.51
CA ALA A 311 -3.59 -16.51 4.82
C ALA A 311 -3.00 -17.53 5.81
N ASN A 312 -2.38 -17.05 6.90
CA ASN A 312 -1.83 -17.91 7.95
C ASN A 312 -2.92 -18.79 8.59
N GLY A 313 -4.10 -18.23 8.89
CA GLY A 313 -5.18 -18.99 9.50
C GLY A 313 -5.75 -20.06 8.54
N LEU A 314 -5.86 -19.72 7.25
CA LEU A 314 -6.28 -20.68 6.23
C LEU A 314 -5.26 -21.81 6.04
N LEU A 315 -3.97 -21.49 6.02
CA LEU A 315 -2.89 -22.49 5.92
C LEU A 315 -2.84 -23.39 7.15
N GLU A 316 -2.97 -22.81 8.34
CA GLU A 316 -2.97 -23.57 9.58
C GLU A 316 -4.13 -24.57 9.64
N ALA A 317 -5.34 -24.15 9.27
CA ALA A 317 -6.48 -25.07 9.17
C ALA A 317 -6.25 -26.16 8.11
N HIS A 318 -5.65 -25.81 6.97
CA HIS A 318 -5.29 -26.77 5.92
C HIS A 318 -4.26 -27.81 6.41
N GLU A 319 -3.23 -27.39 7.15
CA GLU A 319 -2.21 -28.29 7.72
C GLU A 319 -2.79 -29.21 8.82
N ARG A 320 -3.80 -28.76 9.57
CA ARG A 320 -4.53 -29.57 10.56
C ARG A 320 -5.43 -30.65 9.90
N GLY A 321 -5.72 -30.53 8.61
CA GLY A 321 -6.52 -31.49 7.84
C GLY A 321 -8.03 -31.40 8.06
N ASP A 322 -8.53 -30.40 8.81
CA ASP A 322 -9.96 -30.12 8.97
C ASP A 322 -10.35 -28.94 8.05
N SER A 323 -11.06 -29.26 6.97
CA SER A 323 -11.50 -28.29 5.97
C SER A 323 -12.85 -27.65 6.28
N SER A 324 -13.40 -27.84 7.49
CA SER A 324 -14.68 -27.23 7.85
C SER A 324 -14.59 -25.70 7.92
N VAL A 325 -15.65 -25.02 7.46
CA VAL A 325 -15.72 -23.54 7.50
C VAL A 325 -15.52 -23.00 8.92
N ARG A 326 -16.01 -23.74 9.92
CA ARG A 326 -15.86 -23.37 11.34
C ARG A 326 -14.40 -23.37 11.78
N GLU A 327 -13.66 -24.44 11.52
CA GLU A 327 -12.24 -24.54 11.90
C GLU A 327 -11.41 -23.47 11.19
N ARG A 328 -11.64 -23.29 9.89
CA ARG A 328 -10.93 -22.29 9.09
C ARG A 328 -11.16 -20.86 9.61
N LEU A 329 -12.41 -20.54 9.97
CA LEU A 329 -12.74 -19.24 10.56
C LEU A 329 -12.13 -19.08 11.97
N GLU A 330 -12.19 -20.13 12.80
CA GLU A 330 -11.57 -20.14 14.13
C GLU A 330 -10.06 -19.89 14.03
N ALA A 331 -9.35 -20.57 13.11
CA ALA A 331 -7.93 -20.38 12.87
C ALA A 331 -7.59 -18.94 12.40
N ILE A 332 -8.40 -18.33 11.52
CA ILE A 332 -8.22 -16.92 11.15
C ILE A 332 -8.33 -16.01 12.39
N ILE A 333 -9.36 -16.19 13.21
CA ILE A 333 -9.59 -15.38 14.41
C ILE A 333 -8.45 -15.57 15.43
N GLU A 334 -7.92 -16.79 15.57
CA GLU A 334 -6.77 -17.10 16.43
C GLU A 334 -5.50 -16.34 15.98
N GLN A 335 -5.27 -16.21 14.67
CA GLN A 335 -4.13 -15.46 14.13
C GLN A 335 -4.21 -13.96 14.45
N PHE A 336 -5.39 -13.34 14.29
CA PHE A 336 -5.60 -11.94 14.70
C PHE A 336 -5.43 -11.76 16.21
N SER A 337 -5.93 -12.71 17.00
CA SER A 337 -5.84 -12.68 18.47
C SER A 337 -4.40 -12.81 18.95
N THR A 338 -3.59 -13.64 18.30
CA THR A 338 -2.16 -13.81 18.61
C THR A 338 -1.37 -12.51 18.43
N LEU A 339 -1.71 -11.74 17.40
CA LEU A 339 -1.13 -10.42 17.11
C LEU A 339 -1.82 -9.28 17.89
N ARG A 340 -2.84 -9.61 18.69
CA ARG A 340 -3.64 -8.66 19.49
C ARG A 340 -4.29 -7.57 18.64
N ILE A 341 -4.69 -7.91 17.43
CA ILE A 341 -5.44 -7.02 16.53
C ILE A 341 -6.93 -7.23 16.80
N ASN A 342 -7.62 -6.14 17.17
CA ASN A 342 -9.05 -6.17 17.40
C ASN A 342 -9.81 -6.23 16.06
N LEU A 343 -10.58 -7.29 15.83
CA LEU A 343 -11.37 -7.46 14.60
C LEU A 343 -12.62 -6.56 14.54
N GLU A 344 -13.01 -5.89 15.62
CA GLU A 344 -13.96 -4.78 15.57
C GLU A 344 -13.36 -3.55 14.91
N HIS A 345 -12.04 -3.34 15.05
CA HIS A 345 -11.29 -2.19 14.54
C HIS A 345 -9.97 -2.62 13.89
N PRO A 346 -10.01 -3.43 12.81
CA PRO A 346 -8.80 -4.04 12.22
C PRO A 346 -7.86 -3.01 11.56
N TYR A 347 -8.34 -1.78 11.36
CA TYR A 347 -7.58 -0.64 10.88
C TYR A 347 -6.65 -0.02 11.91
N LEU A 348 -6.79 -0.35 13.20
CA LEU A 348 -5.96 0.16 14.29
C LEU A 348 -4.80 -0.77 14.60
N ASN A 349 -3.72 -0.20 15.16
CA ASN A 349 -2.71 -0.96 15.88
C ASN A 349 -3.19 -1.32 17.29
N GLN A 350 -2.51 -2.26 17.93
CA GLN A 350 -2.81 -2.69 19.31
C GLN A 350 -2.73 -1.50 20.28
N GLY A 351 -3.81 -1.26 21.04
CA GLY A 351 -3.87 -0.20 22.05
C GLY A 351 -3.97 1.22 21.49
N SER A 352 -4.17 1.35 20.18
CA SER A 352 -4.36 2.63 19.52
C SER A 352 -5.77 3.18 19.77
N GLU A 353 -5.88 4.46 20.07
CA GLU A 353 -7.17 5.15 20.16
C GLU A 353 -7.72 5.47 18.76
N ASP A 354 -9.03 5.24 18.58
CA ASP A 354 -9.76 5.58 17.36
C ASP A 354 -10.14 7.06 17.35
N ILE A 355 -9.27 7.89 16.78
CA ILE A 355 -9.46 9.34 16.64
C ILE A 355 -10.05 9.73 15.26
N TYR A 356 -10.49 8.74 14.47
CA TYR A 356 -10.79 8.93 13.05
C TYR A 356 -12.29 9.06 12.80
N ASP A 357 -12.88 10.26 12.89
CA ASP A 357 -14.32 10.38 12.55
C ASP A 357 -14.57 10.45 11.04
N LEU A 358 -15.81 10.13 10.67
CA LEU A 358 -16.37 10.26 9.33
C LEU A 358 -16.33 11.71 8.80
N PHE A 359 -16.38 11.86 7.47
CA PHE A 359 -16.40 13.15 6.76
C PHE A 359 -17.80 13.65 6.41
#